data_AF-A0A351K491-F1
#
_entry.id   AF-A0A351K491-F1
#
_cell.length_a   1.000
_cell.length_b   1.000
_cell.length_c   1.000
_cell.angle_alpha   90.00
_cell.angle_beta   90.00
_cell.angle_gamma   90.00
#
_symmetry.space_group_name_H-M   'P 1'
#
loop_
_entity.id
_entity.type
_entity.pdbx_description
1 polymer ?
#
loop_
_entity_poly.entity_id
_entity_poly.type
_entity_poly.pdbx_seq_one_letter_code
_entity_poly.pdbx_strand_id
1 'polypeptide(L)'
;MPITATPKIWMNGSLVDWADANVHILTHTLHYGMGVFEGIRAYETADGPAVFRLTEHIERLHNSAKILGMPMPYSVDDLITATKETVASTGLDSCYIRPIAYLGYGEMGLNTLPCTVDVAIACWPWGAYLGDDAVEKGVRLKTSSWTRHDHNTMPPAAKTTGNYVNSSLAKVEALQAGYDEAVMLAPNGLVAECSGENLFVARHGTLLTPPLSAGALEGITQNTVMTIAADLGFEARTDNLARSDLYIAEEAFVVGTAAEVSSVNSVDDREIPCPGPMTRAIAETYGDAVRGKVDRYRHWCELVG
;
A
#
# COMPACT_ATOMS: atom_id res chain seq x y z
N MET A 1 -11.55 -2.03 10.93
CA MET A 1 -11.48 -3.34 11.60
C MET A 1 -10.54 -3.22 12.80
N PRO A 2 -10.96 -3.62 14.01
CA PRO A 2 -10.05 -3.65 15.17
C PRO A 2 -8.93 -4.66 14.94
N ILE A 3 -7.71 -4.34 15.39
CA ILE A 3 -6.54 -5.23 15.27
C ILE A 3 -6.72 -6.39 16.24
N THR A 4 -6.48 -7.61 15.76
CA THR A 4 -6.38 -8.81 16.61
C THR A 4 -4.91 -9.03 16.94
N ALA A 5 -4.57 -9.05 18.23
CA ALA A 5 -3.20 -9.27 18.68
C ALA A 5 -2.70 -10.67 18.29
N THR A 6 -1.44 -10.74 17.89
CA THR A 6 -0.69 -12.00 17.71
C THR A 6 0.33 -12.18 18.85
N PRO A 7 0.99 -13.34 18.99
CA PRO A 7 1.85 -13.59 20.14
C PRO A 7 3.05 -12.64 20.24
N LYS A 8 3.70 -12.33 19.12
CA LYS A 8 4.98 -11.61 19.09
C LYS A 8 4.97 -10.44 18.10
N ILE A 9 5.80 -9.46 18.39
CA ILE A 9 6.21 -8.38 17.49
C ILE A 9 7.74 -8.44 17.42
N TRP A 10 8.31 -8.34 16.22
CA TRP A 10 9.75 -8.14 16.12
C TRP A 10 10.04 -6.66 16.35
N MET A 11 10.96 -6.36 17.26
CA MET A 11 11.33 -5.00 17.61
C MET A 11 12.82 -4.95 17.92
N ASN A 12 13.56 -4.12 17.16
CA ASN A 12 14.99 -3.86 17.35
C ASN A 12 15.85 -5.13 17.51
N GLY A 13 15.65 -6.13 16.63
CA GLY A 13 16.48 -7.33 16.58
C GLY A 13 15.96 -8.53 17.37
N SER A 14 14.79 -8.44 18.01
CA SER A 14 14.24 -9.56 18.78
C SER A 14 12.71 -9.63 18.73
N LEU A 15 12.16 -10.84 18.87
CA LEU A 15 10.72 -11.05 19.07
C LEU A 15 10.35 -10.77 20.53
N VAL A 16 9.58 -9.71 20.76
CA VAL A 16 9.01 -9.36 22.07
C VAL A 16 7.55 -9.77 22.13
N ASP A 17 7.00 -9.94 23.34
CA ASP A 17 5.57 -10.13 23.50
C ASP A 17 4.80 -8.91 22.98
N TRP A 18 3.64 -9.12 22.36
CA TRP A 18 2.85 -8.04 21.77
C TRP A 18 2.59 -6.87 22.73
N ALA A 19 2.31 -7.18 24.01
CA ALA A 19 2.03 -6.17 25.03
C ALA A 19 3.29 -5.38 25.47
N ASP A 20 4.48 -5.90 25.20
CA ASP A 20 5.75 -5.29 25.59
C ASP A 20 6.35 -4.39 24.50
N ALA A 21 5.79 -4.42 23.28
CA ALA A 21 6.17 -3.56 22.16
C ALA A 21 5.72 -2.10 22.38
N ASN A 22 6.34 -1.43 23.35
CA ASN A 22 6.02 -0.07 23.78
C ASN A 22 7.13 0.92 23.41
N VAL A 23 6.74 2.18 23.22
CA VAL A 23 7.68 3.30 23.05
C VAL A 23 7.36 4.40 24.06
N HIS A 24 8.37 5.23 24.39
CA HIS A 24 8.14 6.37 25.26
C HIS A 24 7.25 7.41 24.56
N ILE A 25 6.38 8.12 25.30
CA ILE A 25 5.48 9.12 24.70
C ILE A 25 6.23 10.27 24.02
N LEU A 26 7.51 10.48 24.36
CA LEU A 26 8.40 11.47 23.74
C LEU A 26 9.23 10.91 22.58
N THR A 27 8.86 9.76 22.00
CA THR A 27 9.45 9.26 20.75
C THR A 27 9.28 10.28 19.63
N HIS A 28 10.38 10.66 18.97
CA HIS A 28 10.43 11.78 18.03
C HIS A 28 9.37 11.70 16.92
N THR A 29 9.23 10.53 16.28
CA THR A 29 8.26 10.32 15.20
C THR A 29 6.80 10.52 15.64
N LEU A 30 6.46 10.28 16.92
CA LEU A 30 5.09 10.52 17.40
C LEU A 30 4.71 12.00 17.37
N HIS A 31 5.70 12.91 17.46
CA HIS A 31 5.47 14.36 17.47
C HIS A 31 5.70 15.01 16.12
N TYR A 32 6.62 14.47 15.32
CA TYR A 32 7.06 15.11 14.06
C TYR A 32 6.77 14.30 12.79
N GLY A 33 6.24 13.07 12.92
CA GLY A 33 5.82 12.26 11.77
C GLY A 33 6.94 11.71 10.89
N MET A 34 8.22 11.89 11.28
CA MET A 34 9.40 11.42 10.56
C MET A 34 9.61 9.92 10.76
N GLY A 35 8.98 9.11 9.91
CA GLY A 35 9.10 7.66 9.92
C GLY A 35 8.65 7.07 8.59
N VAL A 36 9.04 5.84 8.32
CA VAL A 36 8.69 5.11 7.10
C VAL A 36 8.09 3.76 7.46
N PHE A 37 7.20 3.25 6.62
CA PHE A 37 6.57 1.97 6.88
C PHE A 37 6.22 1.25 5.59
N GLU A 38 5.91 -0.03 5.72
CA GLU A 38 5.41 -0.85 4.62
C GLU A 38 4.07 -1.50 4.91
N GLY A 39 3.42 -1.89 3.82
CA GLY A 39 2.22 -2.72 3.89
C GLY A 39 2.43 -3.96 3.05
N ILE A 40 2.56 -5.10 3.70
CA ILE A 40 2.86 -6.39 3.05
C ILE A 40 1.78 -7.39 3.46
N ARG A 41 1.53 -8.40 2.62
CA ARG A 41 0.63 -9.51 2.95
C ARG A 41 1.34 -10.84 2.80
N ALA A 42 1.09 -11.71 3.77
CA ALA A 42 1.30 -13.15 3.64
C ALA A 42 -0.04 -13.80 3.25
N TYR A 43 0.02 -14.71 2.28
CA TYR A 43 -1.13 -15.48 1.81
C TYR A 43 -0.90 -16.96 2.07
N GLU A 44 -1.99 -17.68 2.29
CA GLU A 44 -1.98 -19.14 2.33
C GLU A 44 -1.70 -19.66 0.91
N THR A 45 -0.71 -20.54 0.80
CA THR A 45 -0.38 -21.25 -0.44
C THR A 45 -0.31 -22.75 -0.21
N ALA A 46 -0.19 -23.53 -1.28
CA ALA A 46 -0.07 -24.99 -1.19
C ALA A 46 1.20 -25.44 -0.43
N ASP A 47 2.24 -24.61 -0.39
CA ASP A 47 3.53 -24.91 0.23
C ASP A 47 3.68 -24.22 1.62
N GLY A 48 2.58 -23.69 2.16
CA GLY A 48 2.54 -22.92 3.41
C GLY A 48 2.39 -21.41 3.19
N PRO A 49 2.48 -20.61 4.26
CA PRO A 49 2.36 -19.15 4.16
C PRO A 49 3.49 -18.56 3.31
N ALA A 50 3.14 -17.73 2.34
CA ALA A 50 4.11 -17.03 1.50
C ALA A 50 3.87 -15.52 1.55
N VAL A 51 4.94 -14.74 1.67
CA VAL A 51 4.89 -13.29 1.66
C VAL A 51 5.01 -12.79 0.22
N PHE A 52 4.00 -12.03 -0.23
CA PHE A 52 3.96 -11.54 -1.60
C PHE A 52 4.88 -10.33 -1.79
N ARG A 53 5.86 -10.46 -2.69
CA ARG A 53 6.85 -9.45 -3.09
C ARG A 53 7.59 -8.82 -1.91
N LEU A 54 7.98 -9.67 -0.96
CA LEU A 54 8.60 -9.25 0.29
C LEU A 54 9.88 -8.44 0.05
N THR A 55 10.78 -8.94 -0.78
CA THR A 55 12.03 -8.26 -1.13
C THR A 55 11.76 -6.86 -1.66
N GLU A 56 10.86 -6.70 -2.63
CA GLU A 56 10.55 -5.39 -3.20
C GLU A 56 9.94 -4.42 -2.18
N HIS A 57 9.12 -4.94 -1.26
CA HIS A 57 8.59 -4.13 -0.15
C HIS A 57 9.71 -3.65 0.78
N ILE A 58 10.63 -4.52 1.20
CA ILE A 58 11.74 -4.13 2.09
C ILE A 58 12.73 -3.18 1.39
N GLU A 59 12.99 -3.37 0.09
CA GLU A 59 13.78 -2.42 -0.70
C GLU A 59 13.11 -1.04 -0.74
N ARG A 60 11.79 -0.96 -0.91
CA ARG A 60 11.05 0.31 -0.87
C ARG A 60 11.05 0.95 0.52
N LEU A 61 11.05 0.17 1.60
CA LEU A 61 11.25 0.67 2.96
C LEU A 61 12.62 1.36 3.10
N HIS A 62 13.69 0.72 2.60
CA HIS A 62 15.03 1.29 2.57
C HIS A 62 15.11 2.55 1.70
N ASN A 63 14.50 2.55 0.51
CA ASN A 63 14.47 3.72 -0.36
C ASN A 63 13.72 4.88 0.29
N SER A 64 12.60 4.61 0.98
CA SER A 64 11.87 5.62 1.75
C SER A 64 12.74 6.20 2.87
N ALA A 65 13.44 5.36 3.63
CA ALA A 65 14.35 5.81 4.68
C ALA A 65 15.49 6.66 4.12
N LYS A 66 16.07 6.25 2.99
CA LYS A 66 17.12 6.98 2.28
C LYS A 66 16.66 8.37 1.83
N ILE A 67 15.45 8.49 1.30
CA ILE A 67 14.86 9.79 0.92
C ILE A 67 14.75 10.72 2.13
N LEU A 68 14.39 10.18 3.30
CA LEU A 68 14.29 10.95 4.55
C LEU A 68 15.63 11.16 5.28
N GLY A 69 16.74 10.64 4.74
CA GLY A 69 18.04 10.69 5.42
C GLY A 69 18.10 9.89 6.71
N MET A 70 17.26 8.87 6.87
CA MET A 70 17.24 7.97 8.03
C MET A 70 18.26 6.83 7.82
N PRO A 71 19.33 6.74 8.64
CA PRO A 71 20.31 5.65 8.51
C PRO A 71 19.70 4.35 9.04
N MET A 72 19.32 3.45 8.14
CA MET A 72 18.71 2.16 8.50
C MET A 72 19.72 1.26 9.24
N PRO A 73 19.41 0.77 10.46
CA PRO A 73 20.35 -0.02 11.25
C PRO A 73 20.40 -1.51 10.85
N TYR A 74 19.47 -1.96 10.00
CA TYR A 74 19.37 -3.34 9.50
C TYR A 74 19.53 -3.34 7.98
N SER A 75 20.09 -4.42 7.43
CA SER A 75 20.12 -4.63 5.97
C SER A 75 18.76 -5.11 5.44
N VAL A 76 18.60 -5.11 4.12
CA VAL A 76 17.42 -5.68 3.46
C VAL A 76 17.24 -7.15 3.86
N ASP A 77 18.32 -7.94 3.83
CA ASP A 77 18.29 -9.37 4.19
C ASP A 77 17.92 -9.59 5.66
N ASP A 78 18.41 -8.74 6.57
CA ASP A 78 18.03 -8.79 7.99
C ASP A 78 16.53 -8.56 8.18
N LEU A 79 15.95 -7.58 7.47
CA LEU A 79 14.53 -7.24 7.58
C LEU A 79 13.61 -8.25 6.86
N ILE A 80 14.08 -8.88 5.78
CA ILE A 80 13.41 -10.02 5.16
C ILE A 80 13.33 -11.17 6.16
N THR A 81 14.45 -11.52 6.79
CA THR A 81 14.54 -12.59 7.79
C THR A 81 13.62 -12.29 8.98
N ALA A 82 13.73 -11.09 9.55
CA ALA A 82 12.87 -10.64 10.65
C ALA A 82 11.38 -10.66 10.30
N THR A 83 11.03 -10.32 9.05
CA THR A 83 9.65 -10.39 8.57
C THR A 83 9.13 -11.83 8.57
N LYS A 84 9.89 -12.77 8.01
CA LYS A 84 9.51 -14.19 7.98
C LYS A 84 9.42 -14.78 9.39
N GLU A 85 10.38 -14.48 10.26
CA GLU A 85 10.33 -14.88 11.68
C GLU A 85 9.09 -14.36 12.39
N THR A 86 8.72 -13.09 12.14
CA THR A 86 7.51 -12.49 12.73
C THR A 86 6.26 -13.21 12.23
N VAL A 87 6.14 -13.46 10.92
CA VAL A 87 4.99 -14.19 10.35
C VAL A 87 4.92 -15.60 10.94
N ALA A 88 6.02 -16.34 10.97
CA ALA A 88 6.09 -17.69 11.54
C ALA A 88 5.64 -17.71 13.01
N SER A 89 6.02 -16.70 13.80
CA SER A 89 5.64 -16.60 15.22
C SER A 89 4.14 -16.43 15.45
N THR A 90 3.38 -16.03 14.43
CA THR A 90 1.92 -15.88 14.53
C THR A 90 1.16 -17.20 14.47
N GLY A 91 1.72 -18.20 13.78
CA GLY A 91 1.00 -19.44 13.43
C GLY A 91 -0.18 -19.25 12.47
N LEU A 92 -0.27 -18.10 11.77
CA LEU A 92 -1.34 -17.79 10.83
C LEU A 92 -0.98 -18.25 9.41
N ASP A 93 -1.99 -18.77 8.69
CA ASP A 93 -1.84 -19.12 7.27
C ASP A 93 -1.80 -17.89 6.36
N SER A 94 -2.42 -16.79 6.81
CA SER A 94 -2.40 -15.50 6.14
C SER A 94 -2.45 -14.35 7.14
N CYS A 95 -1.75 -13.25 6.83
CA CYS A 95 -1.75 -12.06 7.67
C CYS A 95 -1.34 -10.82 6.88
N TYR A 96 -1.64 -9.66 7.45
CA TYR A 96 -1.04 -8.41 7.05
C TYR A 96 0.18 -8.11 7.92
N ILE A 97 1.22 -7.56 7.31
CA ILE A 97 2.51 -7.29 7.92
C ILE A 97 2.79 -5.79 7.81
N ARG A 98 3.26 -5.21 8.91
CA ARG A 98 3.60 -3.79 9.03
C ARG A 98 5.01 -3.62 9.57
N PRO A 99 6.02 -3.59 8.69
CA PRO A 99 7.31 -3.01 9.03
C PRO A 99 7.16 -1.50 9.22
N ILE A 100 7.81 -0.96 10.25
CA ILE A 100 7.90 0.47 10.50
C ILE A 100 9.30 0.80 11.02
N ALA A 101 9.92 1.82 10.45
CA ALA A 101 11.16 2.41 10.95
C ALA A 101 10.89 3.87 11.35
N TYR A 102 11.32 4.26 12.54
CA TYR A 102 10.96 5.54 13.15
C TYR A 102 12.11 6.10 13.97
N LEU A 103 12.12 7.42 14.15
CA LEU A 103 13.06 8.10 15.03
C LEU A 103 12.63 7.92 16.49
N GLY A 104 13.54 7.36 17.28
CA GLY A 104 13.30 6.91 18.65
C GLY A 104 13.17 8.03 19.68
N TYR A 105 13.26 7.64 20.96
CA TYR A 105 13.28 8.56 22.10
C TYR A 105 14.70 9.06 22.39
N GLY A 106 14.82 10.29 22.92
CA GLY A 106 16.07 10.85 23.45
C GLY A 106 16.36 12.26 22.94
N GLU A 107 15.97 12.53 21.70
CA GLU A 107 16.14 13.83 21.05
C GLU A 107 14.81 14.52 20.81
N MET A 108 14.76 15.83 21.04
CA MET A 108 13.57 16.64 20.83
C MET A 108 13.95 17.93 20.09
N GLY A 109 13.41 18.10 18.89
CA GLY A 109 13.74 19.19 17.97
C GLY A 109 13.69 18.75 16.51
N LEU A 110 13.64 19.70 15.58
CA LEU A 110 13.50 19.38 14.15
C LEU A 110 14.80 18.86 13.50
N ASN A 111 15.95 19.03 14.16
CA ASN A 111 17.21 18.45 13.69
C ASN A 111 17.23 16.94 13.98
N THR A 112 17.13 16.11 12.94
CA THR A 112 17.04 14.65 13.07
C THR A 112 18.39 13.95 13.13
N LEU A 113 19.51 14.63 12.83
CA LEU A 113 20.84 14.04 12.81
C LEU A 113 21.26 13.30 14.10
N PRO A 114 20.92 13.74 15.33
CA PRO A 114 21.27 13.02 16.54
C PRO A 114 20.29 11.88 16.90
N CYS A 115 19.16 11.75 16.17
CA CYS A 115 18.14 10.76 16.50
C CYS A 115 18.61 9.34 16.12
N THR A 116 18.24 8.36 16.95
CA THR A 116 18.37 6.94 16.61
C THR A 116 17.18 6.47 15.76
N VAL A 117 17.40 5.48 14.91
CA VAL A 117 16.33 4.81 14.15
C VAL A 117 16.01 3.49 14.84
N ASP A 118 14.76 3.33 15.26
CA ASP A 118 14.19 2.09 15.75
C ASP A 118 13.35 1.43 14.65
N VAL A 119 13.25 0.10 14.67
CA VAL A 119 12.48 -0.68 13.68
C VAL A 119 11.62 -1.73 14.38
N ALA A 120 10.37 -1.85 13.95
CA ALA A 120 9.45 -2.89 14.40
C ALA A 120 8.70 -3.53 13.22
N ILE A 121 8.32 -4.79 13.37
CA ILE A 121 7.51 -5.55 12.41
C ILE A 121 6.40 -6.24 13.19
N ALA A 122 5.15 -5.88 12.87
CA ALA A 122 3.96 -6.49 13.46
C ALA A 122 3.14 -7.22 12.39
N CYS A 123 2.52 -8.34 12.78
CA CYS A 123 1.68 -9.16 11.91
C CYS A 123 0.31 -9.40 12.57
N TRP A 124 -0.79 -9.31 11.81
CA TRP A 124 -2.14 -9.61 12.31
C TRP A 124 -3.09 -10.08 11.20
N PRO A 125 -4.19 -10.77 11.53
CA PRO A 125 -5.23 -11.10 10.56
C PRO A 125 -5.89 -9.83 10.01
N TRP A 126 -6.02 -9.71 8.69
CA TRP A 126 -6.69 -8.56 8.07
C TRP A 126 -7.44 -9.00 6.81
N GLY A 127 -8.77 -8.87 6.82
CA GLY A 127 -9.63 -9.13 5.66
C GLY A 127 -9.48 -8.10 4.54
N ALA A 128 -10.39 -8.15 3.55
CA ALA A 128 -10.38 -7.20 2.43
C ALA A 128 -10.59 -5.75 2.92
N TYR A 129 -9.75 -4.83 2.48
CA TYR A 129 -9.77 -3.43 2.97
C TYR A 129 -11.01 -2.66 2.52
N LEU A 130 -11.50 -2.93 1.31
CA LEU A 130 -12.68 -2.30 0.71
C LEU A 130 -13.92 -3.20 0.71
N GLY A 131 -13.86 -4.36 1.38
CA GLY A 131 -14.92 -5.37 1.43
C GLY A 131 -14.63 -6.60 0.55
N ASP A 132 -15.12 -7.76 0.97
CA ASP A 132 -14.83 -9.04 0.29
C ASP A 132 -15.50 -9.15 -1.09
N ASP A 133 -16.53 -8.34 -1.35
CA ASP A 133 -17.24 -8.24 -2.62
C ASP A 133 -16.78 -7.05 -3.48
N ALA A 134 -15.69 -6.36 -3.12
CA ALA A 134 -15.26 -5.13 -3.78
C ALA A 134 -14.94 -5.30 -5.28
N VAL A 135 -14.48 -6.48 -5.71
CA VAL A 135 -14.31 -6.77 -7.15
C VAL A 135 -15.66 -6.78 -7.87
N GLU A 136 -16.69 -7.39 -7.28
CA GLU A 136 -18.00 -7.57 -7.93
C GLU A 136 -18.89 -6.33 -7.81
N LYS A 137 -19.00 -5.78 -6.60
CA LYS A 137 -19.84 -4.63 -6.29
C LYS A 137 -19.21 -3.32 -6.74
N GLY A 138 -17.89 -3.24 -6.67
CA GLY A 138 -17.14 -1.99 -6.84
C GLY A 138 -17.30 -1.02 -5.68
N VAL A 139 -16.39 -0.05 -5.63
CA VAL A 139 -16.42 1.06 -4.67
C VAL A 139 -16.87 2.35 -5.33
N ARG A 140 -17.51 3.22 -4.56
CA ARG A 140 -17.87 4.59 -4.94
C ARG A 140 -16.75 5.53 -4.54
N LEU A 141 -16.15 6.23 -5.50
CA LEU A 141 -15.11 7.23 -5.25
C LEU A 141 -15.68 8.65 -5.17
N LYS A 142 -15.12 9.44 -4.25
CA LYS A 142 -15.30 10.89 -4.21
C LYS A 142 -14.01 11.59 -4.61
N THR A 143 -14.08 12.57 -5.51
CA THR A 143 -12.95 13.50 -5.69
C THR A 143 -12.80 14.34 -4.42
N SER A 144 -11.71 14.12 -3.70
CA SER A 144 -11.34 14.82 -2.47
C SER A 144 -11.12 16.31 -2.74
N SER A 145 -11.46 17.16 -1.76
CA SER A 145 -11.09 18.58 -1.78
C SER A 145 -9.66 18.81 -1.29
N TRP A 146 -9.05 17.81 -0.62
CA TRP A 146 -7.63 17.79 -0.29
C TRP A 146 -6.79 17.37 -1.49
N THR A 147 -5.86 18.24 -1.87
CA THR A 147 -4.85 17.98 -2.91
C THR A 147 -3.80 16.97 -2.43
N ARG A 148 -3.30 16.14 -3.34
CA ARG A 148 -2.17 15.22 -3.10
C ARG A 148 -0.85 15.99 -2.97
N HIS A 149 0.14 15.33 -2.37
CA HIS A 149 1.48 15.88 -2.14
C HIS A 149 2.18 16.28 -3.43
N ASP A 150 2.86 17.43 -3.40
CA ASP A 150 3.79 17.85 -4.44
C ASP A 150 5.19 17.31 -4.15
N HIS A 151 5.96 16.96 -5.19
CA HIS A 151 7.31 16.41 -5.07
C HIS A 151 8.26 17.28 -4.24
N ASN A 152 8.06 18.61 -4.24
CA ASN A 152 8.90 19.55 -3.51
C ASN A 152 8.29 20.01 -2.17
N THR A 153 7.20 19.38 -1.72
CA THR A 153 6.60 19.60 -0.39
C THR A 153 6.79 18.38 0.51
N MET A 154 6.31 17.22 0.07
CA MET A 154 6.48 15.94 0.74
C MET A 154 6.75 14.86 -0.32
N PRO A 155 7.90 14.17 -0.32
CA PRO A 155 8.28 13.22 -1.37
C PRO A 155 7.28 12.07 -1.51
N PRO A 156 6.50 11.98 -2.60
CA PRO A 156 5.48 10.93 -2.76
C PRO A 156 6.08 9.54 -2.97
N ALA A 157 7.33 9.48 -3.45
CA ALA A 157 8.08 8.24 -3.61
C ALA A 157 8.44 7.56 -2.28
N ALA A 158 8.38 8.28 -1.15
CA ALA A 158 8.62 7.72 0.18
C ALA A 158 7.29 7.37 0.87
N LYS A 159 7.15 6.14 1.35
CA LYS A 159 5.97 5.70 2.12
C LYS A 159 6.15 6.07 3.59
N THR A 160 5.86 7.34 3.92
CA THR A 160 6.13 7.92 5.24
C THR A 160 4.92 7.90 6.14
N THR A 161 5.13 7.91 7.46
CA THR A 161 4.04 8.08 8.43
C THR A 161 3.37 9.45 8.34
N GLY A 162 4.15 10.52 8.15
CA GLY A 162 3.65 11.89 8.06
C GLY A 162 2.74 12.14 6.85
N ASN A 163 3.01 11.49 5.71
CA ASN A 163 2.21 11.65 4.49
C ASN A 163 0.76 11.20 4.68
N TYR A 164 0.47 10.31 5.64
CA TYR A 164 -0.85 9.72 5.85
C TYR A 164 -1.82 10.65 6.60
N VAL A 165 -1.37 11.81 7.10
CA VAL A 165 -2.29 12.87 7.56
C VAL A 165 -3.16 13.33 6.40
N ASN A 166 -2.56 13.60 5.24
CA ASN A 166 -3.28 13.99 4.01
C ASN A 166 -4.23 12.88 3.53
N SER A 167 -3.76 11.62 3.47
CA SER A 167 -4.61 10.48 3.13
C SER A 167 -5.81 10.33 4.08
N SER A 168 -5.59 10.49 5.38
CA SER A 168 -6.66 10.35 6.39
C SER A 168 -7.72 11.45 6.23
N LEU A 169 -7.30 12.69 5.97
CA LEU A 169 -8.22 13.81 5.72
C LEU A 169 -9.11 13.55 4.50
N ALA A 170 -8.51 13.10 3.38
CA ALA A 170 -9.24 12.75 2.17
C ALA A 170 -10.20 11.57 2.39
N LYS A 171 -9.74 10.49 3.04
CA LYS A 171 -10.56 9.31 3.35
C LYS A 171 -11.77 9.67 4.20
N VAL A 172 -11.55 10.42 5.29
CA VAL A 172 -12.62 10.80 6.21
C VAL A 172 -13.63 11.73 5.52
N GLU A 173 -13.18 12.66 4.67
CA GLU A 173 -14.06 13.48 3.85
C GLU A 173 -14.98 12.63 2.95
N ALA A 174 -14.43 11.63 2.25
CA ALA A 174 -15.22 10.74 1.40
C ALA A 174 -16.24 9.91 2.19
N LEU A 175 -15.82 9.32 3.30
CA LEU A 175 -16.69 8.52 4.16
C LEU A 175 -17.83 9.37 4.74
N GLN A 176 -17.55 10.58 5.22
CA GLN A 176 -18.57 11.50 5.75
C GLN A 176 -19.58 11.94 4.68
N ALA A 177 -19.16 11.95 3.41
CA ALA A 177 -20.03 12.25 2.27
C ALA A 177 -20.78 11.00 1.73
N GLY A 178 -20.60 9.83 2.33
CA GLY A 178 -21.30 8.59 1.95
C GLY A 178 -20.70 7.83 0.76
N TYR A 179 -19.40 8.04 0.50
CA TYR A 179 -18.61 7.29 -0.48
C TYR A 179 -17.70 6.29 0.25
N ASP A 180 -17.12 5.35 -0.50
CA ASP A 180 -16.28 4.29 0.06
C ASP A 180 -14.82 4.73 0.15
N GLU A 181 -14.33 5.52 -0.80
CA GLU A 181 -12.93 5.96 -0.90
C GLU A 181 -12.81 7.32 -1.60
N ALA A 182 -11.68 8.00 -1.39
CA ALA A 182 -11.33 9.26 -2.01
C ALA A 182 -10.35 9.08 -3.17
N VAL A 183 -10.62 9.71 -4.31
CA VAL A 183 -9.61 9.98 -5.36
C VAL A 183 -9.05 11.38 -5.16
N MET A 184 -7.73 11.51 -5.20
CA MET A 184 -7.00 12.75 -4.95
C MET A 184 -6.38 13.30 -6.24
N LEU A 185 -6.37 14.62 -6.36
CA LEU A 185 -5.77 15.32 -7.49
C LEU A 185 -4.42 15.92 -7.08
N ALA A 186 -3.48 15.94 -8.02
CA ALA A 186 -2.24 16.68 -7.93
C ALA A 186 -2.50 18.21 -7.94
N PRO A 187 -1.52 19.05 -7.54
CA PRO A 187 -1.66 20.51 -7.53
C PRO A 187 -2.02 21.13 -8.89
N ASN A 188 -1.67 20.47 -9.99
CA ASN A 188 -2.01 20.89 -11.36
C ASN A 188 -3.43 20.46 -11.80
N GLY A 189 -4.21 19.82 -10.91
CA GLY A 189 -5.58 19.38 -11.17
C GLY A 189 -5.71 18.03 -11.90
N LEU A 190 -4.60 17.35 -12.19
CA LEU A 190 -4.60 15.98 -12.74
C LEU A 190 -4.80 14.96 -11.63
N VAL A 191 -5.29 13.78 -11.98
CA VAL A 191 -5.48 12.67 -11.04
C VAL A 191 -4.13 12.13 -10.60
N ALA A 192 -3.97 11.94 -9.28
CA ALA A 192 -2.77 11.36 -8.69
C ALA A 192 -2.99 9.89 -8.32
N GLU A 193 -3.75 9.65 -7.25
CA GLU A 193 -4.07 8.32 -6.73
C GLU A 193 -5.24 8.44 -5.74
N CYS A 194 -5.67 7.34 -5.14
CA CYS A 194 -6.63 7.35 -4.04
C CYS A 194 -5.94 7.61 -2.71
N SER A 195 -6.69 7.67 -1.60
CA SER A 195 -6.10 7.96 -0.30
C SER A 195 -5.05 6.92 0.13
N GLY A 196 -5.20 5.65 -0.28
CA GLY A 196 -4.27 4.56 0.04
C GLY A 196 -3.90 3.62 -1.12
N GLU A 197 -4.39 3.89 -2.33
CA GLU A 197 -4.36 2.97 -3.48
C GLU A 197 -3.99 3.71 -4.77
N ASN A 198 -3.27 3.03 -5.68
CA ASN A 198 -3.14 3.53 -7.05
C ASN A 198 -4.45 3.29 -7.83
N LEU A 199 -4.69 4.08 -8.88
CA LEU A 199 -5.90 4.04 -9.70
C LEU A 199 -5.59 3.65 -11.14
N PHE A 200 -6.41 2.75 -11.70
CA PHE A 200 -6.44 2.41 -13.11
C PHE A 200 -7.77 2.77 -13.73
N VAL A 201 -7.72 3.22 -15.00
CA VAL A 201 -8.89 3.55 -15.81
C VAL A 201 -8.68 3.02 -17.23
N ALA A 202 -9.68 2.33 -17.78
CA ALA A 202 -9.70 1.94 -19.19
C ALA A 202 -10.33 3.07 -20.05
N ARG A 203 -9.64 3.46 -21.12
CA ARG A 203 -10.12 4.42 -22.12
C ARG A 203 -9.71 3.99 -23.51
N HIS A 204 -10.68 3.89 -24.41
CA HIS A 204 -10.47 3.48 -25.80
C HIS A 204 -9.75 2.13 -25.89
N GLY A 205 -10.06 1.20 -24.98
CA GLY A 205 -9.41 -0.10 -24.91
C GLY A 205 -7.99 -0.14 -24.32
N THR A 206 -7.47 0.97 -23.77
CA THR A 206 -6.16 1.03 -23.12
C THR A 206 -6.31 1.28 -21.62
N LEU A 207 -5.59 0.51 -20.79
CA LEU A 207 -5.46 0.75 -19.34
C LEU A 207 -4.46 1.87 -19.06
N LEU A 208 -4.94 2.89 -18.35
CA LEU A 208 -4.16 4.06 -17.98
C LEU A 208 -4.05 4.13 -16.45
N THR A 209 -2.85 4.44 -15.97
CA THR A 209 -2.61 4.78 -14.56
C THR A 209 -1.80 6.08 -14.49
N PRO A 210 -2.02 6.94 -13.48
CA PRO A 210 -1.23 8.16 -13.34
C PRO A 210 0.28 7.89 -13.22
N PRO A 211 1.14 8.77 -13.78
CA PRO A 211 2.58 8.68 -13.60
C PRO A 211 2.99 9.09 -12.17
N LEU A 212 4.17 8.66 -11.72
CA LEU A 212 4.74 9.08 -10.43
C LEU A 212 4.87 10.61 -10.32
N SER A 213 5.10 11.30 -11.43
CA SER A 213 5.15 12.77 -11.49
C SER A 213 3.85 13.45 -11.06
N ALA A 214 2.70 12.74 -11.05
CA ALA A 214 1.44 13.25 -10.51
C ALA A 214 1.38 13.19 -8.97
N GLY A 215 2.40 12.68 -8.30
CA GLY A 215 2.46 12.58 -6.84
C GLY A 215 1.83 11.30 -6.28
N ALA A 216 1.64 10.29 -7.14
CA ALA A 216 1.30 8.94 -6.72
C ALA A 216 2.50 8.21 -6.10
N LEU A 217 2.26 7.33 -5.15
CA LEU A 217 3.27 6.39 -4.66
C LEU A 217 3.56 5.35 -5.74
N GLU A 218 4.82 4.95 -5.88
CA GLU A 218 5.22 3.82 -6.73
C GLU A 218 4.73 2.51 -6.11
N GLY A 219 3.55 2.06 -6.58
CA GLY A 219 2.86 0.91 -6.02
C GLY A 219 3.44 -0.42 -6.49
N ILE A 220 3.76 -1.31 -5.54
CA ILE A 220 4.17 -2.68 -5.87
C ILE A 220 2.99 -3.45 -6.51
N THR A 221 1.76 -3.29 -5.99
CA THR A 221 0.56 -3.86 -6.61
C THR A 221 0.27 -3.26 -7.99
N GLN A 222 0.50 -1.95 -8.17
CA GLN A 222 0.40 -1.29 -9.48
C GLN A 222 1.39 -1.91 -10.47
N ASN A 223 2.65 -2.10 -10.08
CA ASN A 223 3.66 -2.76 -10.92
C ASN A 223 3.28 -4.22 -11.25
N THR A 224 2.76 -4.97 -10.27
CA THR A 224 2.24 -6.33 -10.47
C THR A 224 1.10 -6.33 -11.49
N VAL A 225 0.13 -5.44 -11.35
CA VAL A 225 -1.02 -5.32 -12.27
C VAL A 225 -0.58 -4.93 -13.67
N MET A 226 0.36 -4.00 -13.82
CA MET A 226 0.93 -3.64 -15.13
C MET A 226 1.58 -4.85 -15.81
N THR A 227 2.28 -5.68 -15.04
CA THR A 227 2.91 -6.92 -15.54
C THR A 227 1.85 -7.94 -15.98
N ILE A 228 0.85 -8.19 -15.13
CA ILE A 228 -0.27 -9.09 -15.44
C ILE A 228 -1.04 -8.61 -16.67
N ALA A 229 -1.34 -7.31 -16.77
CA ALA A 229 -2.06 -6.73 -17.90
C ALA A 229 -1.31 -6.96 -19.22
N ALA A 230 0.00 -6.70 -19.25
CA ALA A 230 0.83 -6.94 -20.43
C ALA A 230 0.84 -8.43 -20.83
N ASP A 231 0.93 -9.33 -19.84
CA ASP A 231 0.92 -10.78 -20.06
C ASP A 231 -0.44 -11.33 -20.54
N LEU A 232 -1.55 -10.68 -20.16
CA LEU A 232 -2.89 -10.95 -20.67
C LEU A 232 -3.16 -10.32 -22.04
N GLY A 233 -2.20 -9.53 -22.57
CA GLY A 233 -2.32 -8.85 -23.86
C GLY A 233 -3.11 -7.54 -23.80
N PHE A 234 -3.36 -6.98 -22.62
CA PHE A 234 -3.94 -5.65 -22.48
C PHE A 234 -2.86 -4.58 -22.63
N GLU A 235 -3.15 -3.56 -23.44
CA GLU A 235 -2.30 -2.38 -23.50
C GLU A 235 -2.46 -1.59 -22.19
N ALA A 236 -1.37 -1.46 -21.42
CA ALA A 236 -1.34 -0.70 -20.19
C ALA A 236 -0.15 0.28 -20.19
N ARG A 237 -0.39 1.55 -19.87
CA ARG A 237 0.67 2.57 -19.81
C ARG A 237 0.41 3.62 -18.75
N THR A 238 1.47 4.27 -18.30
CA THR A 238 1.37 5.46 -17.45
C THR A 238 1.01 6.67 -18.31
N ASP A 239 -0.04 7.40 -17.95
CA ASP A 239 -0.42 8.64 -18.63
C ASP A 239 -1.14 9.59 -17.68
N ASN A 240 -1.14 10.88 -18.02
CA ASN A 240 -1.87 11.88 -17.28
C ASN A 240 -3.38 11.67 -17.46
N LEU A 241 -4.11 11.70 -16.35
CA LEU A 241 -5.56 11.60 -16.34
C LEU A 241 -6.14 12.92 -15.80
N ALA A 242 -7.05 13.51 -16.54
CA ALA A 242 -7.89 14.59 -16.01
C ALA A 242 -9.02 14.01 -15.18
N ARG A 243 -9.58 14.81 -14.26
CA ARG A 243 -10.77 14.41 -13.49
C ARG A 243 -11.92 13.94 -14.39
N SER A 244 -12.13 14.60 -15.53
CA SER A 244 -13.16 14.23 -16.49
C SER A 244 -12.93 12.87 -17.13
N ASP A 245 -11.69 12.38 -17.20
CA ASP A 245 -11.40 11.06 -17.78
C ASP A 245 -11.96 9.93 -16.92
N LEU A 246 -12.07 10.15 -15.60
CA LEU A 246 -12.69 9.20 -14.67
C LEU A 246 -14.18 9.01 -14.96
N TYR A 247 -14.87 10.06 -15.39
CA TYR A 247 -16.31 10.05 -15.62
C TYR A 247 -16.75 9.35 -16.90
N ILE A 248 -15.83 9.20 -17.84
CA ILE A 248 -16.07 8.60 -19.15
C ILE A 248 -15.19 7.36 -19.35
N ALA A 249 -14.75 6.77 -18.23
CA ALA A 249 -14.04 5.52 -18.17
C ALA A 249 -14.91 4.36 -18.69
N GLU A 250 -14.30 3.45 -19.44
CA GLU A 250 -14.94 2.17 -19.82
C GLU A 250 -14.93 1.20 -18.64
N GLU A 251 -13.84 1.23 -17.85
CA GLU A 251 -13.64 0.49 -16.61
C GLU A 251 -12.79 1.34 -15.66
N ALA A 252 -12.93 1.15 -14.36
CA ALA A 252 -12.02 1.72 -13.38
C ALA A 252 -11.84 0.76 -12.19
N PHE A 253 -10.64 0.74 -11.63
CA PHE A 253 -10.33 -0.06 -10.44
C PHE A 253 -9.15 0.53 -9.68
N VAL A 254 -9.06 0.22 -8.39
CA VAL A 254 -7.97 0.64 -7.50
C VAL A 254 -7.13 -0.54 -7.07
N VAL A 255 -5.86 -0.29 -6.80
CA VAL A 255 -4.91 -1.34 -6.40
C VAL A 255 -4.01 -0.92 -5.25
N GLY A 256 -3.70 -1.87 -4.38
CA GLY A 256 -2.77 -1.69 -3.27
C GLY A 256 -2.66 -2.95 -2.43
N THR A 257 -1.67 -3.07 -1.54
CA THR A 257 -1.52 -4.32 -0.77
C THR A 257 -2.74 -4.63 0.10
N ALA A 258 -3.35 -3.62 0.72
CA ALA A 258 -4.54 -3.81 1.54
C ALA A 258 -5.81 -4.02 0.71
N ALA A 259 -5.96 -3.25 -0.37
CA ALA A 259 -7.13 -3.20 -1.27
C ALA A 259 -7.11 -4.26 -2.40
N GLU A 260 -5.99 -4.94 -2.57
CA GLU A 260 -5.74 -5.91 -3.65
C GLU A 260 -6.04 -5.30 -5.02
N VAL A 261 -7.00 -5.87 -5.76
CA VAL A 261 -7.62 -5.28 -6.95
C VAL A 261 -9.10 -5.09 -6.63
N SER A 262 -9.59 -3.86 -6.62
CA SER A 262 -10.98 -3.54 -6.28
C SER A 262 -11.61 -2.68 -7.38
N SER A 263 -12.74 -3.12 -7.92
CA SER A 263 -13.44 -2.39 -8.99
C SER A 263 -13.99 -1.05 -8.49
N VAL A 264 -14.21 -0.11 -9.40
CA VAL A 264 -14.86 1.18 -9.11
C VAL A 264 -16.15 1.24 -9.90
N ASN A 265 -17.27 1.41 -9.20
CA ASN A 265 -18.59 1.47 -9.83
C ASN A 265 -19.07 2.91 -10.09
N SER A 266 -18.47 3.90 -9.44
CA SER A 266 -18.82 5.31 -9.67
C SER A 266 -17.76 6.27 -9.15
N VAL A 267 -17.69 7.45 -9.77
CA VAL A 267 -16.87 8.58 -9.30
C VAL A 267 -17.73 9.84 -9.29
N ASP A 268 -17.86 10.49 -8.12
CA ASP A 268 -18.70 11.68 -7.94
C ASP A 268 -20.12 11.50 -8.51
N ASP A 269 -20.75 10.36 -8.18
CA ASP A 269 -22.10 9.96 -8.59
C ASP A 269 -22.31 9.75 -10.09
N ARG A 270 -21.23 9.57 -10.85
CA ARG A 270 -21.27 9.13 -12.25
C ARG A 270 -20.88 7.66 -12.31
N GLU A 271 -21.81 6.85 -12.81
CA GLU A 271 -21.65 5.41 -12.89
C GLU A 271 -20.55 5.03 -13.90
N ILE A 272 -19.82 3.97 -13.57
CA ILE A 272 -18.82 3.31 -14.42
C ILE A 272 -19.23 1.85 -14.52
N PRO A 273 -19.21 1.23 -15.72
CA PRO A 273 -19.45 -0.20 -15.87
C PRO A 273 -18.56 -1.03 -14.93
N CYS A 274 -19.16 -1.87 -14.10
CA CYS A 274 -18.47 -2.58 -13.02
C CYS A 274 -19.01 -4.00 -12.78
N PRO A 275 -18.13 -5.01 -12.59
CA PRO A 275 -16.72 -4.96 -12.97
C PRO A 275 -16.60 -5.00 -14.50
N GLY A 276 -15.60 -4.31 -15.02
CA GLY A 276 -15.26 -4.43 -16.42
C GLY A 276 -14.46 -5.71 -16.73
N PRO A 277 -14.43 -6.17 -18.00
CA PRO A 277 -13.76 -7.39 -18.40
C PRO A 277 -12.24 -7.39 -18.13
N MET A 278 -11.53 -6.27 -18.36
CA MET A 278 -10.09 -6.19 -18.06
C MET A 278 -9.85 -6.30 -16.55
N THR A 279 -10.64 -5.56 -15.77
CA THR A 279 -10.60 -5.54 -14.32
C THR A 279 -10.78 -6.95 -13.75
N ARG A 280 -11.80 -7.68 -14.21
CA ARG A 280 -12.09 -9.06 -13.79
C ARG A 280 -10.93 -10.01 -14.09
N ALA A 281 -10.43 -10.00 -15.33
CA ALA A 281 -9.33 -10.89 -15.75
C ALA A 281 -8.04 -10.63 -14.95
N ILE A 282 -7.74 -9.36 -14.68
CA ILE A 282 -6.59 -8.95 -13.86
C ILE A 282 -6.80 -9.39 -12.40
N ALA A 283 -7.98 -9.15 -11.83
CA ALA A 283 -8.28 -9.52 -10.44
C ALA A 283 -8.19 -11.03 -10.21
N GLU A 284 -8.73 -11.83 -11.14
CA GLU A 284 -8.62 -13.30 -11.11
C GLU A 284 -7.15 -13.75 -11.16
N THR A 285 -6.39 -13.25 -12.13
CA THR A 285 -4.97 -13.60 -12.28
C THR A 285 -4.14 -13.15 -11.07
N TYR A 286 -4.41 -11.96 -10.53
CA TYR A 286 -3.77 -11.45 -9.31
C TYR A 286 -4.07 -12.37 -8.12
N GLY A 287 -5.34 -12.74 -7.92
CA GLY A 287 -5.77 -13.62 -6.84
C GLY A 287 -5.11 -14.99 -6.86
N ASP A 288 -4.86 -15.54 -8.04
CA ASP A 288 -4.10 -16.78 -8.20
C ASP A 288 -2.59 -16.58 -8.04
N ALA A 289 -2.04 -15.46 -8.53
CA ALA A 289 -0.62 -15.14 -8.43
C ALA A 289 -0.17 -14.98 -6.97
N VAL A 290 -0.92 -14.25 -6.14
CA VAL A 290 -0.58 -14.03 -4.72
C VAL A 290 -0.63 -15.31 -3.88
N ARG A 291 -1.28 -16.37 -4.39
CA ARG A 291 -1.37 -17.70 -3.76
C ARG A 291 -0.44 -18.73 -4.41
N GLY A 292 0.49 -18.28 -5.26
CA GLY A 292 1.46 -19.15 -5.93
C GLY A 292 0.87 -20.12 -6.96
N LYS A 293 -0.35 -19.90 -7.44
CA LYS A 293 -1.04 -20.79 -8.38
C LYS A 293 -0.67 -20.56 -9.85
N VAL A 294 0.02 -19.46 -10.13
CA VAL A 294 0.49 -19.11 -11.48
C VAL A 294 2.00 -19.28 -11.54
N ASP A 295 2.46 -20.33 -12.23
CA ASP A 295 3.88 -20.74 -12.23
C ASP A 295 4.86 -19.62 -12.58
N ARG A 296 4.54 -18.79 -13.58
CA ARG A 296 5.39 -17.65 -13.97
C ARG A 296 5.57 -16.61 -12.88
N TYR A 297 4.63 -16.51 -11.94
CA TYR A 297 4.62 -15.53 -10.86
C TYR A 297 4.97 -16.13 -9.49
N ARG A 298 5.28 -17.43 -9.41
CA ARG A 298 5.67 -18.08 -8.15
C ARG A 298 6.84 -17.38 -7.45
N HIS A 299 7.76 -16.80 -8.22
CA HIS A 299 8.90 -16.07 -7.67
C HIS A 299 8.51 -14.80 -6.89
N TRP A 300 7.28 -14.29 -7.05
CA TRP A 300 6.74 -13.22 -6.20
C TRP A 300 6.31 -13.72 -4.82
N CYS A 301 6.20 -15.03 -4.59
CA CYS A 301 5.75 -15.60 -3.33
C CYS A 301 6.94 -16.16 -2.56
N GLU A 302 7.43 -15.41 -1.57
CA GLU A 302 8.53 -15.86 -0.72
C GLU A 302 8.00 -16.66 0.46
N LEU A 303 8.28 -17.96 0.51
CA LEU A 303 7.88 -18.83 1.62
C LEU A 303 8.45 -18.34 2.95
N VAL A 304 7.62 -18.44 4.00
CA VAL A 304 7.97 -18.04 5.37
C VAL A 304 8.92 -19.03 6.05
N GLY A 305 8.79 -20.33 5.76
CA GLY A 305 9.62 -21.40 6.32
C GLY A 305 9.60 -22.65 5.44
#